data_AF-A0A929B736-F1
#
_entry.id   AF-A0A929B736-F1
#
_cell.length_a   1.000
_cell.length_b   1.000
_cell.length_c   1.000
_cell.angle_alpha   90.00
_cell.angle_beta   90.00
_cell.angle_gamma   90.00
#
_symmetry.space_group_name_H-M   'P 1'
#
loop_
_entity.id
_entity.type
_entity.pdbx_description
1 polymer ?
#
loop_
_entity_poly.entity_id
_entity_poly.type
_entity_poly.pdbx_seq_one_letter_code
_entity_poly.pdbx_strand_id
1 'polypeptide(L)'
;MERGDDRQDLAEDLHGLDPDDPEVREFVAHRRRMREPHAKATVEGMLRGVDDFAQSVNRAEGRRRAFAVAVVVLMLFGVALTVWNAVGFMLGTFLG
;
A
#
# COMPACT_ATOMS: atom_id res chain seq x y z
N MET A 1 -18.17 -8.70 -24.83
CA MET A 1 -17.50 -9.41 -25.95
C MET A 1 -16.17 -8.71 -26.23
N GLU A 2 -15.22 -8.72 -25.29
CA GLU A 2 -13.90 -8.03 -25.43
C GLU A 2 -12.71 -8.99 -25.52
N ARG A 3 -12.93 -10.30 -25.31
CA ARG A 3 -11.86 -11.32 -25.35
C ARG A 3 -11.24 -11.55 -26.73
N GLY A 4 -11.86 -11.00 -27.78
CA GLY A 4 -11.39 -11.12 -29.17
C GLY A 4 -10.28 -10.12 -29.50
N ASP A 5 -10.34 -8.92 -28.93
CA ASP A 5 -9.44 -7.80 -29.23
C ASP A 5 -8.05 -8.05 -28.63
N ASP A 6 -7.98 -8.43 -27.35
CA ASP A 6 -6.72 -8.76 -26.67
C ASP A 6 -5.94 -9.89 -27.35
N ARG A 7 -6.65 -10.87 -27.91
CA ARG A 7 -6.00 -12.01 -28.58
C ARG A 7 -5.53 -11.64 -29.98
N GLN A 8 -6.14 -10.65 -30.62
CA GLN A 8 -5.71 -10.10 -31.91
C GLN A 8 -4.50 -9.17 -31.73
N ASP A 9 -4.54 -8.26 -30.75
CA ASP A 9 -3.39 -7.41 -30.40
C ASP A 9 -2.15 -8.23 -30.06
N LEU A 10 -2.33 -9.27 -29.24
CA LEU A 10 -1.22 -10.18 -28.90
C LEU A 10 -0.76 -10.99 -30.12
N ALA A 11 -1.65 -11.39 -31.01
CA ALA A 11 -1.28 -12.13 -32.22
C ALA A 11 -0.57 -11.24 -33.25
N GLU A 12 -0.91 -9.96 -33.32
CA GLU A 12 -0.24 -8.98 -34.18
C GLU A 12 1.17 -8.66 -33.66
N ASP A 13 1.31 -8.44 -32.34
CA ASP A 13 2.61 -8.22 -31.70
C ASP A 13 3.56 -9.43 -31.79
N LEU A 14 3.01 -10.65 -31.85
CA LEU A 14 3.77 -11.91 -31.94
C LEU A 14 3.88 -12.46 -33.37
N HIS A 15 3.44 -11.71 -34.37
CA HIS A 15 3.36 -12.20 -35.75
C HIS A 15 4.76 -12.49 -36.33
N GLY A 16 5.07 -13.77 -36.57
CA GLY A 16 6.34 -14.23 -37.12
C GLY A 16 7.32 -14.81 -36.10
N LEU A 17 6.97 -14.81 -34.82
CA LEU A 17 7.71 -15.52 -33.77
C LEU A 17 7.13 -16.92 -33.55
N ASP A 18 7.98 -17.90 -33.22
CA ASP A 18 7.55 -19.26 -32.93
C ASP A 18 6.79 -19.29 -31.59
N PRO A 19 5.49 -19.62 -31.57
CA PRO A 19 4.70 -19.66 -30.34
C PRO A 19 5.16 -20.72 -29.33
N ASP A 20 5.89 -21.74 -29.80
CA ASP A 20 6.44 -22.80 -28.95
C ASP A 20 7.83 -22.46 -28.40
N ASP A 21 8.41 -21.32 -28.80
CA ASP A 21 9.65 -20.81 -28.24
C ASP A 21 9.44 -20.39 -26.77
N PRO A 22 10.28 -20.89 -25.84
CA PRO A 22 10.20 -20.51 -24.43
C PRO A 22 10.27 -18.99 -24.20
N GLU A 23 11.02 -18.23 -24.99
CA GLU A 23 11.20 -16.78 -24.83
C GLU A 23 9.93 -16.00 -25.18
N VAL A 24 9.23 -16.44 -26.23
CA VAL A 24 7.95 -15.84 -26.67
C VAL A 24 6.86 -16.02 -25.62
N ARG A 25 6.83 -17.19 -24.98
CA ARG A 25 5.87 -17.48 -23.89
C ARG A 25 6.08 -16.60 -22.68
N GLU A 26 7.33 -16.30 -22.33
CA GLU A 26 7.64 -15.39 -21.22
C GLU A 26 7.21 -13.95 -21.52
N PHE A 27 7.38 -13.49 -22.76
CA PHE A 27 6.95 -12.16 -23.20
C PHE A 27 5.43 -11.99 -23.10
N VAL A 28 4.64 -12.98 -23.54
CA VAL A 28 3.17 -12.96 -23.41
C VAL A 28 2.74 -12.89 -21.94
N ALA A 29 3.39 -13.69 -21.08
CA ALA A 29 3.11 -13.69 -19.65
C ALA A 29 3.47 -12.34 -18.99
N HIS A 30 4.48 -11.65 -19.49
CA HIS A 30 4.84 -10.31 -19.04
C HIS A 30 3.83 -9.25 -19.51
N ARG A 31 3.48 -9.21 -20.79
CA ARG A 31 2.49 -8.26 -21.36
C ARG A 31 1.13 -8.38 -20.69
N ARG A 32 0.68 -9.61 -20.39
CA ARG A 32 -0.59 -9.85 -19.71
C ARG A 32 -0.66 -9.21 -18.32
N ARG A 33 0.46 -9.19 -17.58
CA ARG A 33 0.53 -8.57 -16.25
C ARG A 33 0.44 -7.05 -16.27
N MET A 34 0.92 -6.39 -17.33
CA MET A 34 0.85 -4.93 -17.44
C MET A 34 -0.53 -4.42 -17.89
N ARG A 35 -1.30 -5.23 -18.62
CA ARG A 35 -2.62 -4.83 -19.13
C ARG A 35 -3.77 -4.97 -18.12
N GLU A 36 -3.57 -5.68 -17.01
CA GLU A 36 -4.59 -5.80 -15.96
C GLU A 36 -4.67 -4.49 -15.13
N PRO A 37 -5.74 -3.67 -15.28
CA PRO A 37 -5.80 -2.35 -14.67
C PRO A 37 -6.31 -2.46 -13.23
N HIS A 38 -5.41 -2.36 -12.25
CA HIS A 38 -5.80 -2.08 -10.86
C HIS A 38 -6.16 -0.59 -10.72
N ALA A 39 -7.28 -0.18 -11.30
CA ALA A 39 -7.78 1.19 -11.30
C ALA A 39 -8.23 1.60 -9.88
N LYS A 40 -7.32 2.23 -9.12
CA LYS A 40 -7.52 2.84 -7.79
C LYS A 40 -8.36 4.13 -7.84
N ALA A 41 -9.46 4.16 -8.61
CA ALA A 41 -10.24 5.37 -8.85
C ALA A 41 -11.74 5.20 -8.54
N THR A 42 -12.06 4.51 -7.45
CA THR A 42 -13.43 4.41 -6.90
C THR A 42 -13.39 4.61 -5.39
N VAL A 43 -14.48 5.16 -4.82
CA VAL A 43 -14.62 5.51 -3.39
C VAL A 43 -14.38 4.30 -2.46
N GLU A 44 -14.70 3.10 -2.93
CA GLU A 44 -14.43 1.83 -2.23
C GLU A 44 -12.92 1.51 -2.14
N GLY A 45 -12.11 2.04 -3.06
CA GLY A 45 -10.64 2.01 -3.01
C GLY A 45 -10.02 2.96 -1.98
N MET A 46 -10.74 4.01 -1.55
CA MET A 46 -10.29 4.89 -0.46
C MET A 46 -10.47 4.21 0.90
N LEU A 47 -11.59 3.52 1.11
CA LEU A 47 -11.85 2.72 2.33
C LEU A 47 -10.93 1.49 2.42
N ARG A 48 -10.74 0.78 1.30
CA ARG A 48 -9.74 -0.31 1.24
C ARG A 48 -8.31 0.22 1.39
N GLY A 49 -8.05 1.44 0.94
CA GLY A 49 -6.78 2.14 1.14
C GLY A 49 -6.45 2.43 2.60
N VAL A 50 -7.45 2.73 3.46
CA VAL A 50 -7.23 2.90 4.91
C VAL A 50 -6.88 1.58 5.58
N ASP A 51 -7.58 0.50 5.22
CA ASP A 51 -7.32 -0.84 5.76
C ASP A 51 -5.96 -1.38 5.29
N ASP A 52 -5.62 -1.17 4.01
CA ASP A 52 -4.30 -1.42 3.45
C ASP A 52 -3.22 -0.50 4.05
N PHE A 53 -3.53 0.73 4.50
CA PHE A 53 -2.59 1.59 5.24
C PHE A 53 -2.32 1.03 6.64
N ALA A 54 -3.35 0.61 7.37
CA ALA A 54 -3.19 -0.02 8.68
C ALA A 54 -2.40 -1.33 8.57
N GLN A 55 -2.67 -2.13 7.55
CA GLN A 55 -2.01 -3.40 7.31
C GLN A 55 -0.62 -3.25 6.67
N SER A 56 -0.38 -2.24 5.84
CA SER A 56 0.95 -1.92 5.28
C SER A 56 1.86 -1.22 6.28
N VAL A 57 1.36 -0.45 7.24
CA VAL A 57 2.17 -0.01 8.39
C VAL A 57 2.68 -1.21 9.19
N ASN A 58 1.90 -2.28 9.26
CA ASN A 58 2.28 -3.51 9.95
C ASN A 58 3.17 -4.45 9.11
N ARG A 59 3.13 -4.37 7.76
CA ARG A 59 3.85 -5.28 6.84
C ARG A 59 5.02 -4.63 6.10
N ALA A 60 5.04 -3.32 5.93
CA ALA A 60 6.10 -2.59 5.22
C ALA A 60 7.24 -2.22 6.19
N GLU A 61 8.34 -2.96 6.02
CA GLU A 61 9.71 -2.44 6.11
C GLU A 61 10.38 -2.39 7.49
N GLY A 62 10.83 -3.55 7.97
CA GLY A 62 12.13 -3.71 8.64
C GLY A 62 12.27 -3.21 10.09
N ARG A 63 13.07 -3.94 10.89
CA ARG A 63 13.40 -3.60 12.30
C ARG A 63 13.72 -2.12 12.55
N ARG A 64 14.29 -1.42 11.56
CA ARG A 64 14.71 -0.01 11.68
C ARG A 64 13.53 0.98 11.71
N ARG A 65 12.45 0.78 10.92
CA ARG A 65 11.27 1.67 11.01
C ARG A 65 10.44 1.39 12.25
N ALA A 66 10.32 0.13 12.67
CA ALA A 66 9.65 -0.19 13.94
C ALA A 66 10.32 0.52 15.13
N PHE A 67 11.66 0.58 15.15
CA PHE A 67 12.39 1.34 16.17
C PHE A 67 12.14 2.85 16.08
N ALA A 68 12.19 3.43 14.88
CA ALA A 68 11.91 4.86 14.70
C ALA A 68 10.48 5.23 15.14
N VAL A 69 9.48 4.42 14.78
CA VAL A 69 8.09 4.61 15.21
C VAL A 69 7.98 4.47 16.74
N ALA A 70 8.61 3.47 17.34
CA ALA A 70 8.62 3.30 18.79
C ALA A 70 9.23 4.50 19.51
N VAL A 71 10.32 5.07 19.00
CA VAL A 71 10.94 6.28 19.55
C VAL A 71 10.00 7.48 19.46
N VAL A 72 9.36 7.70 18.31
CA VAL A 72 8.39 8.79 18.13
C VAL A 72 7.21 8.63 19.07
N VAL A 73 6.64 7.43 19.16
CA VAL A 73 5.53 7.13 20.10
C VAL A 73 5.96 7.39 21.54
N LEU A 74 7.17 6.98 21.94
CA LEU A 74 7.69 7.22 23.28
C LEU A 74 7.89 8.71 23.57
N MET A 75 8.38 9.49 22.59
CA MET A 75 8.48 10.95 22.71
C MET A 75 7.11 11.60 22.90
N LEU A 76 6.13 11.24 22.05
CA LEU A 76 4.76 11.76 22.16
C LEU A 76 4.12 11.36 23.49
N PHE A 77 4.38 10.15 23.98
CA PHE A 77 3.90 9.68 25.28
C PHE A 77 4.46 10.53 26.43
N GLY A 78 5.76 10.84 26.42
CA GLY A 78 6.37 11.72 27.42
C GLY A 78 5.75 13.13 27.42
N VAL A 79 5.49 13.69 26.24
CA VAL A 79 4.80 14.99 26.11
C VAL A 79 3.37 14.90 26.66
N ALA A 80 2.62 13.85 26.30
CA ALA A 80 1.26 13.65 26.76
C ALA A 80 1.18 13.53 28.29
N LEU A 81 2.09 12.77 28.91
CA LEU A 81 2.19 12.68 30.37
C LEU A 81 2.53 14.02 31.03
N THR A 82 3.38 14.82 30.39
CA THR A 82 3.74 16.16 30.89
C THR A 82 2.52 17.08 30.87
N VAL A 83 1.79 17.10 29.75
CA VAL A 83 0.54 17.86 29.61
C VAL A 83 -0.50 17.38 30.62
N TRP A 84 -0.68 16.07 30.78
CA TRP A 84 -1.62 15.50 31.73
C TRP A 84 -1.33 15.92 33.17
N ASN A 85 -0.06 15.86 33.59
CA ASN A 85 0.35 16.33 34.93
C ASN A 85 0.14 17.83 35.10
N ALA A 86 0.48 18.65 34.10
CA ALA A 86 0.27 20.09 34.16
C ALA A 86 -1.22 20.44 34.27
N VAL A 87 -2.07 19.79 33.48
CA VAL A 87 -3.53 19.95 33.55
C VAL A 87 -4.05 19.48 34.91
N GLY A 88 -3.61 18.33 35.40
CA GLY A 88 -4.01 17.82 36.72
C GLY A 88 -3.59 18.76 37.86
N PHE A 89 -2.38 19.31 37.81
CA PHE A 89 -1.90 20.31 38.77
C PHE A 89 -2.72 21.60 38.72
N MET A 90 -2.98 22.11 37.51
CA MET A 90 -3.80 23.29 37.31
C MET A 90 -5.20 23.07 37.87
N LEU A 91 -5.87 21.99 37.47
CA LEU A 91 -7.21 21.65 37.97
C LEU A 91 -7.24 21.45 39.48
N GLY A 92 -6.25 20.75 40.06
CA GLY A 92 -6.14 20.58 41.51
C GLY A 92 -5.92 21.89 42.26
N THR A 93 -5.20 22.85 41.67
CA THR A 93 -5.00 24.19 42.24
C THR A 93 -6.28 25.05 42.16
N PHE A 94 -7.09 24.89 41.13
CA PHE A 94 -8.32 25.68 40.94
C PHE A 94 -9.56 25.08 41.59
N LEU A 95 -9.63 23.76 41.73
CA LEU A 95 -10.80 23.03 42.25
C LEU A 95 -10.60 22.52 43.70
N GLY A 96 -9.41 22.69 44.26
CA GLY A 96 -9.06 22.45 45.66
C GLY A 96 -8.78 23.74 46.41
#